data_AF-M0DSE0-F1
#
_entry.id   AF-M0DSE0-F1
#
_cell.length_a   1.000
_cell.length_b   1.000
_cell.length_c   1.000
_cell.angle_alpha   90.00
_cell.angle_beta   90.00
_cell.angle_gamma   90.00
#
_symmetry.space_group_name_H-M   'P 1'
#
loop_
_entity.id
_entity.type
_entity.pdbx_description
1 polymer ?
#
loop_
_entity_poly.entity_id
_entity_poly.type
_entity_poly.pdbx_seq_one_letter_code
_entity_poly.pdbx_strand_id
1 'polypeptide(L)'
;GNSTTVEFTADTSGLEAGDYTHGVATDDDEATGTLTIEASGDSSGDDSSGDSSGDSEGDSSGDSEGDSSGDSEGDSEGDSTDDGTPGFGALVALVALIAAALLATRRNE
;
A
#
# COMPACT_ATOMS: atom_id res chain seq x y z
N GLY A 1 1.99 4.90 34.82
CA GLY A 1 0.78 5.75 34.92
C GLY A 1 -0.42 4.87 35.16
N ASN A 2 -1.44 5.37 35.86
CA ASN A 2 -2.74 4.69 35.90
C ASN A 2 -3.41 4.86 34.54
N SER A 3 -4.03 3.81 34.02
CA SER A 3 -4.84 3.85 32.81
C SER A 3 -6.30 3.60 33.16
N THR A 4 -7.22 4.16 32.38
CA THR A 4 -8.66 3.94 32.47
C THR A 4 -9.21 3.78 31.06
N THR A 5 -9.99 2.74 30.84
CA THR A 5 -10.64 2.47 29.55
C THR A 5 -12.09 2.92 29.62
N VAL A 6 -12.54 3.66 28.59
CA VAL A 6 -13.93 4.11 28.42
C VAL A 6 -14.39 3.64 27.04
N GLU A 7 -15.62 3.16 26.95
CA GLU A 7 -16.22 2.65 25.71
C GLU A 7 -17.42 3.51 25.30
N PHE A 8 -17.55 3.77 24.00
CA PHE A 8 -18.63 4.53 23.40
C PHE A 8 -19.25 3.72 22.26
N THR A 9 -20.57 3.84 22.08
CA THR A 9 -21.29 3.22 20.96
C THR A 9 -21.95 4.32 20.13
N ALA A 10 -21.80 4.24 18.82
CA ALA A 10 -22.43 5.15 17.86
C ALA A 10 -23.24 4.34 16.83
N ASP A 11 -24.44 4.81 16.49
CA ASP A 11 -25.27 4.23 15.44
C ASP A 11 -24.89 4.83 14.08
N THR A 12 -24.48 3.98 13.14
CA THR A 12 -24.09 4.37 11.78
C THR A 12 -25.14 4.02 10.72
N SER A 13 -26.28 3.44 11.10
CA SER A 13 -27.28 2.90 10.16
C SER A 13 -27.96 3.96 9.26
N GLY A 14 -27.91 5.23 9.65
CA GLY A 14 -28.46 6.36 8.88
C GLY A 14 -27.42 7.17 8.11
N LEU A 15 -26.16 6.75 8.11
CA LEU A 15 -25.08 7.46 7.42
C LEU A 15 -24.88 6.91 6.01
N GLU A 16 -24.60 7.80 5.07
CA GLU A 16 -24.24 7.42 3.70
C GLU A 16 -22.82 6.84 3.68
N ALA A 17 -22.51 6.08 2.63
CA ALA A 17 -21.14 5.61 2.42
C ALA A 17 -20.18 6.79 2.23
N GLY A 18 -18.99 6.70 2.81
CA GLY A 18 -17.97 7.75 2.74
C GLY A 18 -17.04 7.77 3.95
N ASP A 19 -16.16 8.76 3.95
CA ASP A 19 -15.18 8.96 5.02
C ASP A 19 -15.67 9.99 6.05
N TYR A 20 -15.58 9.60 7.32
CA TYR A 20 -15.98 10.40 8.47
C TYR A 20 -14.79 10.59 9.41
N THR A 21 -14.66 11.76 10.01
CA THR A 21 -13.69 11.98 11.09
C THR A 21 -14.35 11.67 12.43
N HIS A 22 -13.73 10.81 13.22
CA HIS A 22 -14.09 10.58 14.62
C HIS A 22 -12.96 11.05 15.52
N GLY A 23 -13.27 11.36 16.78
CA GLY A 23 -12.25 11.78 17.72
C GLY A 23 -12.75 11.79 19.15
N VAL A 24 -11.79 11.87 20.06
CA VAL A 24 -12.00 12.07 21.50
C VAL A 24 -11.26 13.32 21.91
N ALA A 25 -11.91 14.15 22.72
CA ALA A 25 -11.32 15.39 23.22
C ALA A 25 -11.57 15.51 24.72
N THR A 26 -10.61 16.13 25.39
CA THR A 26 -10.67 16.57 26.77
C THR A 26 -10.40 18.08 26.80
N ASP A 27 -10.46 18.70 27.98
CA ASP A 27 -10.06 20.11 28.10
C ASP A 27 -8.57 20.35 27.78
N ASP A 28 -7.72 19.32 27.92
CA ASP A 28 -6.27 19.42 27.80
C ASP A 28 -5.70 18.89 26.47
N ASP A 29 -6.37 17.93 25.82
CA ASP A 29 -5.85 17.21 24.64
C ASP A 29 -6.96 16.63 23.75
N GLU A 30 -6.62 16.36 22.49
CA GLU A 30 -7.51 15.77 21.48
C GLU A 30 -6.82 14.71 20.60
N ALA A 31 -7.59 13.72 20.17
CA ALA A 31 -7.14 12.71 19.22
C ALA A 31 -8.24 12.42 18.20
N THR A 32 -7.87 12.37 16.91
CA THR A 32 -8.80 12.12 15.80
C THR A 32 -8.34 10.96 14.93
N GLY A 33 -9.29 10.29 14.26
CA GLY A 33 -9.05 9.27 13.25
C GLY A 33 -10.13 9.29 12.16
N THR A 34 -9.91 8.52 11.10
CA THR A 34 -10.88 8.35 10.01
C THR A 34 -11.69 7.07 10.22
N LEU A 35 -12.99 7.14 9.96
CA LEU A 35 -13.93 6.04 9.90
C LEU A 35 -14.55 6.01 8.49
N THR A 36 -14.30 4.95 7.73
CA THR A 36 -14.89 4.76 6.41
C THR A 36 -16.14 3.88 6.53
N ILE A 37 -17.26 4.37 6.01
CA ILE A 37 -18.50 3.61 5.86
C ILE A 37 -18.58 3.13 4.42
N GLU A 38 -18.49 1.82 4.22
CA GLU A 38 -18.62 1.20 2.91
C GLU A 38 -20.11 1.11 2.53
N ALA A 39 -20.42 1.29 1.25
CA ALA A 39 -21.76 0.97 0.77
C ALA A 39 -21.99 -0.53 0.95
N SER A 40 -23.17 -0.92 1.44
CA SER A 40 -23.56 -2.33 1.47
C SER A 40 -23.69 -2.81 0.03
N GLY A 41 -22.60 -3.37 -0.51
CA GLY A 41 -22.59 -4.04 -1.79
C GLY A 41 -23.50 -5.26 -1.70
N ASP A 42 -24.52 -5.31 -2.56
CA ASP A 42 -25.11 -6.59 -2.93
C ASP A 42 -23.97 -7.43 -3.53
N SER A 43 -23.42 -8.34 -2.72
CA SER A 43 -22.35 -9.25 -3.14
C SER A 43 -22.96 -10.25 -4.12
N SER A 44 -23.13 -9.83 -5.36
CA SER A 44 -23.35 -10.71 -6.50
C SER A 44 -22.04 -10.81 -7.30
N GLY A 45 -21.11 -11.59 -6.74
CA GLY A 45 -20.07 -12.31 -7.47
C GLY A 45 -18.87 -11.52 -7.99
N ASP A 46 -17.68 -11.78 -7.42
CA ASP A 46 -16.57 -12.41 -8.14
C ASP A 46 -15.36 -12.57 -7.18
N ASP A 47 -15.46 -13.47 -6.20
CA ASP A 47 -14.27 -14.00 -5.51
C ASP A 47 -13.63 -15.06 -6.39
N SER A 48 -12.92 -14.62 -7.43
CA SER A 48 -12.00 -15.48 -8.17
C SER A 48 -10.56 -15.12 -7.81
N SER A 49 -9.80 -16.19 -7.53
CA SER A 49 -8.39 -16.24 -7.12
C SER A 49 -8.15 -15.87 -5.65
N GLY A 50 -7.76 -16.77 -4.76
CA GLY A 50 -6.97 -17.99 -4.96
C GLY A 50 -5.72 -17.86 -4.10
N ASP A 51 -5.90 -17.71 -2.78
CA ASP A 51 -4.80 -17.72 -1.82
C ASP A 51 -4.25 -19.13 -1.72
N SER A 52 -3.24 -19.40 -2.54
CA SER A 52 -2.38 -20.55 -2.39
C SER A 52 -0.96 -20.05 -2.42
N SER A 53 -0.46 -19.64 -1.27
CA SER A 53 0.98 -19.54 -1.04
C SER A 53 1.26 -20.12 0.34
N GLY A 54 1.54 -21.43 0.31
CA GLY A 54 2.06 -22.17 1.43
C GLY A 54 3.39 -21.57 1.86
N ASP A 55 3.44 -21.26 3.14
CA ASP A 55 4.66 -20.91 3.86
C ASP A 55 5.61 -22.12 3.80
N SER A 56 6.63 -22.04 2.94
CA SER A 56 7.78 -22.93 2.98
C SER A 56 8.97 -22.10 3.45
N GLU A 57 9.09 -22.03 4.76
CA GLU A 57 10.34 -21.83 5.50
C GLU A 57 11.48 -22.63 4.85
N GLY A 58 12.30 -21.92 4.06
CA GLY A 58 13.41 -22.46 3.30
C GLY A 58 14.65 -21.61 3.51
N ASP A 59 15.32 -21.84 4.64
CA ASP A 59 16.69 -21.40 4.89
C ASP A 59 17.61 -21.84 3.73
N SER A 60 18.22 -20.88 3.04
CA SER A 60 19.39 -21.13 2.20
C SER A 60 20.23 -19.86 2.12
N SER A 61 21.13 -19.75 3.09
CA SER A 61 22.41 -19.08 2.92
C SER A 61 23.10 -19.61 1.65
N GLY A 62 23.36 -18.75 0.68
CA GLY A 62 23.95 -19.14 -0.61
C GLY A 62 24.50 -17.94 -1.37
N ASP A 63 25.72 -17.55 -1.01
CA ASP A 63 26.63 -16.75 -1.83
C ASP A 63 26.76 -17.38 -3.23
N SER A 64 26.37 -16.68 -4.30
CA SER A 64 26.86 -16.93 -5.66
C SER A 64 26.59 -15.74 -6.57
N GLU A 65 27.65 -14.97 -6.78
CA GLU A 65 27.91 -14.21 -8.01
C GLU A 65 27.65 -15.11 -9.23
N GLY A 66 26.69 -14.73 -10.08
CA GLY A 66 26.23 -15.52 -11.22
C GLY A 66 25.73 -14.65 -12.36
N ASP A 67 26.65 -14.17 -13.18
CA ASP A 67 26.42 -13.65 -14.52
C ASP A 67 25.81 -14.76 -15.41
N SER A 68 24.61 -14.56 -15.95
CA SER A 68 24.20 -15.08 -17.27
C SER A 68 22.78 -14.65 -17.66
N SER A 69 22.74 -13.74 -18.64
CA SER A 69 21.91 -13.77 -19.86
C SER A 69 20.78 -14.82 -19.91
N GLY A 70 19.54 -14.35 -19.83
CA GLY A 70 18.33 -15.13 -20.11
C GLY A 70 17.41 -14.34 -21.05
N ASP A 71 17.54 -14.62 -22.34
CA ASP A 71 16.61 -14.25 -23.39
C ASP A 71 15.26 -14.94 -23.13
N SER A 72 14.18 -14.17 -23.05
CA SER A 72 12.82 -14.68 -23.20
C SER A 72 11.95 -13.62 -23.86
N GLU A 73 11.92 -13.72 -25.18
CA GLU A 73 10.81 -13.31 -26.03
C GLU A 73 9.46 -13.69 -25.41
N GLY A 74 8.66 -12.68 -25.09
CA GLY A 74 7.33 -12.80 -24.48
C GLY A 74 6.49 -11.58 -24.84
N ASP A 75 6.00 -11.59 -26.08
CA ASP A 75 5.04 -10.66 -26.66
C ASP A 75 3.82 -10.40 -25.74
N SER A 76 3.63 -9.15 -25.33
CA SER A 76 2.34 -8.61 -24.89
C SER A 76 2.35 -7.10 -25.02
N GLU A 77 1.84 -6.66 -26.17
CA GLU A 77 1.24 -5.37 -26.49
C GLU A 77 0.84 -4.53 -25.25
N GLY A 78 1.54 -3.42 -25.04
CA GLY A 78 1.25 -2.48 -23.96
C GLY A 78 2.10 -1.21 -24.06
N ASP A 79 1.80 -0.37 -25.04
CA ASP A 79 2.14 1.05 -25.15
C ASP A 79 3.39 1.49 -24.36
N SER A 80 4.55 1.10 -24.87
CA SER A 80 5.79 1.74 -24.49
C SER A 80 5.77 3.16 -25.06
N THR A 81 5.26 4.14 -24.32
CA THR A 81 5.87 5.46 -24.43
C THR A 81 7.33 5.26 -24.04
N ASP A 82 8.15 5.19 -25.08
CA ASP A 82 9.60 5.18 -25.12
C ASP A 82 10.14 6.45 -24.43
N ASP A 83 9.94 6.53 -23.13
CA ASP A 83 10.26 7.70 -22.31
C ASP A 83 11.23 7.25 -21.23
N GLY A 84 12.45 6.91 -21.67
CA GLY A 84 13.69 6.87 -20.88
C GLY A 84 13.71 6.03 -19.61
N THR A 85 12.71 5.19 -19.37
CA THR A 85 12.56 4.46 -18.11
C THR A 85 13.24 3.09 -18.29
N PRO A 86 14.40 2.84 -17.66
CA PRO A 86 14.99 1.51 -17.68
C PRO A 86 13.97 0.55 -17.07
N GLY A 87 13.90 -0.71 -17.54
CA GLY A 87 12.84 -1.74 -17.38
C GLY A 87 12.32 -2.08 -15.97
N PHE A 88 12.09 -1.07 -15.16
CA PHE A 88 11.48 -1.04 -13.85
C PHE A 88 10.22 -0.19 -14.09
N GLY A 89 9.07 -0.83 -14.33
CA GLY A 89 7.85 -0.17 -14.82
C GLY A 89 7.45 1.11 -14.06
N ALA A 90 6.49 1.87 -14.59
CA ALA A 90 6.16 3.24 -14.15
C ALA A 90 6.12 3.48 -12.62
N LEU A 91 5.71 2.49 -11.82
CA LEU A 91 5.75 2.53 -10.36
C LEU A 91 7.16 2.69 -9.79
N VAL A 92 8.14 1.90 -10.28
CA VAL A 92 9.53 1.99 -9.82
C VAL A 92 10.16 3.32 -10.23
N ALA A 93 9.82 3.82 -11.43
CA ALA A 93 10.26 5.13 -11.89
C ALA A 93 9.78 6.27 -10.97
N LEU A 94 8.51 6.22 -10.56
CA LEU A 94 7.93 7.19 -9.62
C LEU A 94 8.66 7.16 -8.26
N VAL A 95 8.89 5.97 -7.72
CA VAL A 95 9.62 5.79 -6.45
C VAL A 95 11.04 6.33 -6.57
N ALA A 96 11.74 6.03 -7.66
CA ALA A 96 13.09 6.51 -7.91
C ALA A 96 13.16 8.04 -8.04
N LEU A 97 12.17 8.67 -8.69
CA LEU A 97 12.08 10.13 -8.80
C LEU A 97 11.93 10.76 -7.41
N ILE A 98 11.02 10.25 -6.58
CA ILE A 98 10.80 10.74 -5.21
C ILE A 98 12.09 10.58 -4.40
N ALA A 99 12.75 9.42 -4.48
CA ALA A 99 14.00 9.16 -3.78
C ALA A 99 15.13 10.11 -4.24
N ALA A 100 15.23 10.37 -5.54
CA ALA A 100 16.21 11.29 -6.12
C ALA A 100 15.96 12.73 -5.68
N ALA A 101 14.70 13.17 -5.64
CA ALA A 101 14.32 14.50 -5.15
C ALA A 101 14.72 14.69 -3.67
N LEU A 102 14.46 13.69 -2.82
CA LEU A 102 14.86 13.72 -1.40
C LEU A 102 16.39 13.63 -1.21
N LEU A 103 17.09 12.91 -2.08
CA LEU A 103 18.56 12.90 -2.10
C LEU A 103 19.13 14.24 -2.58
N ALA A 104 18.46 14.94 -3.50
CA ALA A 104 18.91 16.24 -3.96
C ALA A 104 18.80 17.31 -2.85
N THR A 105 17.73 17.30 -2.06
CA THR A 105 17.56 18.27 -0.96
C THR A 105 18.59 18.08 0.15
N ARG A 106 19.00 16.84 0.47
CA ARG A 106 20.02 16.60 1.50
C ARG A 106 21.44 17.01 1.11
N ARG A 107 21.71 17.23 -0.18
CA ARG A 107 23.04 17.64 -0.66
C ARG A 107 23.21 19.17 -0.73
N ASN A 108 22.15 19.91 -0.44
CA ASN A 108 22.15 21.37 -0.51
C ASN A 108 22.42 22.04 0.84
N GLU A 109 22.89 21.28 1.83
CA GLU A 109 23.50 21.74 3.09
C GLU A 109 24.98 21.36 3.15
#